data_AF-A0A7W0G2D6-F1
#
_entry.id   AF-A0A7W0G2D6-F1
#
_cell.length_a   1.000
_cell.length_b   1.000
_cell.length_c   1.000
_cell.angle_alpha   90.00
_cell.angle_beta   90.00
_cell.angle_gamma   90.00
#
_symmetry.space_group_name_H-M   'P 1'
#
loop_
_entity.id
_entity.type
_entity.pdbx_description
1 polymer ?
#
loop_
_entity_poly.entity_id
_entity_poly.type
_entity_poly.pdbx_seq_one_letter_code
_entity_poly.pdbx_strand_id
1 'polypeptide(L)'
;YLTTNPVGGTTYDYACDPATTCGSASATPNVIHLRGLPREQWVSTDLAGSNANKVSLTTYAYDQSGLTDRSGITGLCTTFTGAQCTSANSTAYVTRGNVTGVTRYANAAAQAGALNASSSYDIAGNVVSATDPKGYTSQVTYADSFCNGPTCGGTYTPNTYAFPSGTTSPVPDVSTAYGYPAGTFGTTFALTSSTVYDFYTGLVYSATDANNKTTTFEYNDLLNRPTAQVSADNGRTDVQ
;
A
#
# COMPACT_ATOMS: atom_id res chain seq x y z
N TYR A 1 -9.61 26.26 3.40
CA TYR A 1 -10.71 26.02 2.45
C TYR A 1 -10.57 24.61 1.90
N LEU A 2 -11.50 23.72 2.25
CA LEU A 2 -11.50 22.33 1.80
C LEU A 2 -12.29 22.27 0.49
N THR A 3 -11.62 22.34 -0.66
CA THR A 3 -12.26 22.09 -1.96
C THR A 3 -12.40 20.58 -2.15
N THR A 4 -13.65 20.13 -2.29
CA THR A 4 -14.12 18.75 -2.40
C THR A 4 -13.52 18.01 -3.61
N ASN A 5 -13.24 16.71 -3.48
CA ASN A 5 -12.87 15.84 -4.60
C ASN A 5 -13.92 14.73 -4.77
N PRO A 6 -14.37 14.41 -5.99
CA PRO A 6 -15.04 13.16 -6.28
C PRO A 6 -14.10 11.96 -6.07
N VAL A 7 -14.65 10.87 -5.58
CA VAL A 7 -13.98 9.56 -5.46
C VAL A 7 -14.52 8.71 -6.61
N GLY A 8 -13.65 8.13 -7.45
CA GLY A 8 -14.08 7.33 -8.60
C GLY A 8 -15.04 8.05 -9.58
N GLY A 9 -14.93 9.36 -9.76
CA GLY A 9 -15.82 10.15 -10.64
C GLY A 9 -17.20 10.49 -10.05
N THR A 10 -17.46 10.11 -8.80
CA THR A 10 -18.72 10.39 -8.10
C THR A 10 -18.47 11.41 -7.00
N THR A 11 -19.26 12.49 -6.96
CA THR A 11 -19.21 13.48 -5.88
C THR A 11 -19.83 12.85 -4.62
N TYR A 12 -19.03 12.62 -3.59
CA TYR A 12 -19.55 12.16 -2.29
C TYR A 12 -19.79 13.37 -1.39
N ASP A 13 -21.01 13.47 -0.87
CA ASP A 13 -21.30 14.36 0.25
C ASP A 13 -20.62 13.77 1.48
N TYR A 14 -19.64 14.49 2.02
CA TYR A 14 -19.08 14.19 3.33
C TYR A 14 -20.25 14.25 4.31
N ALA A 15 -20.39 13.22 5.14
CA ALA A 15 -21.38 13.19 6.19
C ALA A 15 -21.40 14.53 6.94
N CYS A 16 -22.47 15.28 6.73
CA CYS A 16 -23.16 16.07 7.73
C CYS A 16 -22.74 15.67 9.15
N ASP A 17 -22.38 16.67 9.94
CA ASP A 17 -22.17 16.50 11.37
C ASP A 17 -23.38 15.76 11.98
N PRO A 18 -23.16 14.60 12.63
CA PRO A 18 -24.25 13.80 13.20
C PRO A 18 -25.00 14.56 14.31
N ALA A 19 -24.46 15.66 14.83
CA ALA A 19 -25.15 16.50 15.80
C ALA A 19 -26.09 17.54 15.17
N THR A 20 -25.96 17.88 13.88
CA THR A 20 -26.61 19.11 13.37
C THR A 20 -27.35 19.01 12.03
N THR A 21 -27.14 17.99 11.18
CA THR A 21 -27.79 18.00 9.84
C THR A 21 -28.29 16.67 9.29
N CYS A 22 -27.92 15.53 9.87
CA CYS A 22 -28.48 14.24 9.47
C CYS A 22 -29.14 13.57 10.67
N GLY A 23 -30.43 13.85 10.86
CA GLY A 23 -31.22 13.20 11.88
C GLY A 23 -31.24 11.70 11.64
N SER A 24 -30.47 10.93 12.41
CA SER A 24 -30.56 9.47 12.62
C SER A 24 -30.76 8.54 11.41
N ALA A 25 -30.66 9.04 10.18
CA ALA A 25 -30.69 8.29 8.94
C ALA A 25 -29.25 7.85 8.67
N SER A 26 -28.82 6.79 9.37
CA SER A 26 -28.86 5.43 8.87
C SER A 26 -27.70 5.22 7.90
N ALA A 27 -26.78 4.37 8.33
CA ALA A 27 -25.66 3.84 7.57
C ALA A 27 -26.08 3.49 6.14
N THR A 28 -25.91 4.44 5.22
CA THR A 28 -26.00 4.16 3.79
C THR A 28 -24.66 3.53 3.40
N PRO A 29 -24.64 2.34 2.78
CA PRO A 29 -23.42 1.57 2.51
C PRO A 29 -22.42 2.26 1.57
N ASN A 30 -22.74 3.47 1.09
CA ASN A 30 -21.93 4.25 0.15
C ASN A 30 -21.42 5.57 0.75
N VAL A 31 -21.55 5.80 2.07
CA VAL A 31 -21.00 7.01 2.72
C VAL A 31 -19.63 6.71 3.31
N ILE A 32 -18.62 7.39 2.79
CA ILE A 32 -17.25 7.35 3.31
C ILE A 32 -17.17 8.29 4.52
N HIS A 33 -16.99 7.75 5.72
CA HIS A 33 -16.91 8.51 6.98
C HIS A 33 -15.51 9.09 7.28
N LEU A 34 -14.74 9.46 6.26
CA LEU A 34 -13.41 10.03 6.44
C LEU A 34 -13.49 11.55 6.54
N ARG A 35 -13.02 12.10 7.67
CA ARG A 35 -13.06 13.54 7.99
C ARG A 35 -12.02 14.41 7.26
N GLY A 36 -11.57 13.98 6.08
CA GLY A 36 -10.71 14.81 5.22
C GLY A 36 -9.98 14.01 4.16
N LEU A 37 -10.32 14.27 2.89
CA LEU A 37 -9.55 13.86 1.72
C LEU A 37 -9.05 15.15 1.04
N PRO A 38 -7.89 15.69 1.45
CA PRO A 38 -7.40 16.96 0.90
C PRO A 38 -7.21 16.83 -0.62
N ARG A 39 -7.92 17.64 -1.41
CA ARG A 39 -7.75 17.67 -2.87
C ARG A 39 -6.43 18.32 -3.29
N GLU A 40 -6.06 19.40 -2.59
CA GLU A 40 -4.84 20.15 -2.85
C GLU A 40 -4.25 20.64 -1.52
N GLN A 41 -2.93 20.74 -1.48
CA GLN A 41 -2.16 21.38 -0.42
C GLN A 41 -1.14 22.31 -1.06
N TRP A 42 -0.98 23.50 -0.50
CA TRP A 42 -0.09 24.50 -1.05
C TRP A 42 0.59 25.32 0.04
N VAL A 43 1.74 25.90 -0.33
CA VAL A 43 2.39 26.99 0.41
C VAL A 43 2.33 28.22 -0.49
N SER A 44 1.89 29.35 0.06
CA SER A 44 1.74 30.61 -0.68
C SER A 44 2.38 31.78 0.08
N THR A 45 2.79 32.81 -0.65
CA THR A 45 3.23 34.09 -0.07
C THR A 45 2.06 35.00 0.32
N ASP A 46 0.83 34.66 -0.05
CA ASP A 46 -0.39 35.36 0.32
C ASP A 46 -1.35 34.49 1.14
N LEU A 47 -2.22 35.14 1.93
CA LEU A 47 -3.26 34.44 2.71
C LEU A 47 -4.36 33.86 1.81
N ALA A 48 -4.57 34.45 0.63
CA ALA A 48 -5.61 34.04 -0.32
C ALA A 48 -5.29 32.73 -1.05
N GLY A 49 -4.01 32.31 -1.10
CA GLY A 49 -3.60 31.11 -1.83
C GLY A 49 -3.70 31.26 -3.34
N SER A 50 -3.55 32.49 -3.86
CA SER A 50 -3.66 32.76 -5.30
C SER A 50 -2.62 31.94 -6.07
N ASN A 51 -2.99 31.35 -7.22
CA ASN A 51 -2.06 30.51 -7.97
C ASN A 51 -0.73 31.22 -8.25
N ALA A 52 -0.74 32.49 -8.66
CA ALA A 52 0.47 33.28 -8.92
C ALA A 52 1.44 33.38 -7.72
N ASN A 53 0.96 33.18 -6.49
CA ASN A 53 1.71 33.29 -5.25
C ASN A 53 2.05 31.94 -4.62
N LYS A 54 1.60 30.82 -5.21
CA LYS A 54 1.93 29.47 -4.75
C LYS A 54 3.40 29.17 -5.02
N VAL A 55 4.15 28.91 -3.95
CA VAL A 55 5.56 28.46 -4.03
C VAL A 55 5.68 26.93 -3.98
N SER A 56 4.62 26.24 -3.52
CA SER A 56 4.50 24.79 -3.57
C SER A 56 3.04 24.40 -3.77
N LEU A 57 2.80 23.36 -4.57
CA LEU A 57 1.48 22.80 -4.82
C LEU A 57 1.60 21.28 -4.93
N THR A 58 0.76 20.59 -4.16
CA THR A 58 0.52 19.15 -4.26
C THR A 58 -0.97 18.93 -4.47
N THR A 59 -1.36 18.09 -5.41
CA THR A 59 -2.74 17.67 -5.63
C THR A 59 -2.87 16.17 -5.43
N TYR A 60 -4.01 15.74 -4.93
CA TYR A 60 -4.27 14.35 -4.56
C TYR A 60 -5.46 13.80 -5.34
N ALA A 61 -5.35 12.53 -5.67
CA ALA A 61 -6.43 11.74 -6.24
C ALA A 61 -6.70 10.52 -5.37
N TYR A 62 -7.96 10.13 -5.28
CA TYR A 62 -8.42 9.07 -4.39
C TYR A 62 -9.24 8.04 -5.16
N ASP A 63 -9.01 6.77 -4.83
CA ASP A 63 -9.72 5.60 -5.38
C ASP A 63 -9.94 5.67 -6.91
N GLN A 64 -8.93 6.12 -7.67
CA GLN A 64 -8.99 6.17 -9.14
C GLN A 64 -8.89 4.79 -9.79
N SER A 65 -8.29 3.83 -9.07
CA SER A 65 -8.16 2.43 -9.47
C SER A 65 -8.95 1.54 -8.52
N GLY A 66 -9.54 0.47 -9.05
CA GLY A 66 -10.16 -0.56 -8.23
C GLY A 66 -9.18 -1.21 -7.26
N LEU A 67 -9.70 -1.74 -6.16
CA LEU A 67 -8.92 -2.46 -5.16
C LEU A 67 -8.56 -3.85 -5.67
N THR A 68 -7.36 -4.32 -5.33
CA THR A 68 -6.97 -5.72 -5.56
C THR A 68 -7.73 -6.60 -4.57
N ASP A 69 -8.53 -7.52 -5.09
CA ASP A 69 -9.31 -8.42 -4.26
C ASP A 69 -8.43 -9.45 -3.55
N ARG A 70 -8.84 -9.84 -2.33
CA ARG A 70 -8.16 -10.82 -1.47
C ARG A 70 -9.21 -11.71 -0.84
N SER A 71 -9.22 -12.98 -1.23
CA SER A 71 -10.16 -13.96 -0.66
C SER A 71 -9.66 -14.44 0.70
N GLY A 72 -10.55 -14.59 1.67
CA GLY A 72 -10.20 -15.19 2.97
C GLY A 72 -9.71 -14.21 4.02
N ILE A 73 -9.84 -12.89 3.84
CA ILE A 73 -9.67 -11.97 4.97
C ILE A 73 -10.80 -12.21 5.98
N THR A 74 -10.45 -12.68 7.18
CA THR A 74 -11.42 -12.88 8.26
C THR A 74 -11.93 -11.55 8.80
N GLY A 75 -13.25 -11.43 8.95
CA GLY A 75 -13.89 -10.24 9.52
C GLY A 75 -13.99 -9.03 8.59
N LEU A 76 -13.47 -9.12 7.36
CA LEU A 76 -13.64 -8.06 6.37
C LEU A 76 -14.99 -8.20 5.68
N CYS A 77 -15.84 -7.20 5.89
CA CYS A 77 -17.08 -7.04 5.15
C CYS A 77 -16.99 -5.82 4.24
N THR A 78 -17.26 -6.00 2.95
CA THR A 78 -17.20 -4.95 1.94
C THR A 78 -18.58 -4.39 1.59
N THR A 79 -19.65 -5.13 1.87
CA THR A 79 -21.01 -4.71 1.57
C THR A 79 -21.95 -5.01 2.73
N PHE A 80 -22.75 -4.02 3.12
CA PHE A 80 -23.72 -4.15 4.21
C PHE A 80 -25.15 -3.89 3.71
N THR A 81 -26.10 -4.69 4.20
CA THR A 81 -27.53 -4.46 4.04
C THR A 81 -28.17 -4.48 5.41
N GLY A 82 -28.75 -3.35 5.86
CA GLY A 82 -29.40 -3.28 7.18
C GLY A 82 -28.49 -3.64 8.35
N ALA A 83 -27.24 -3.14 8.33
CA ALA A 83 -26.15 -3.48 9.27
C ALA A 83 -25.67 -4.94 9.26
N GLN A 84 -26.21 -5.79 8.39
CA GLN A 84 -25.71 -7.14 8.17
C GLN A 84 -24.68 -7.18 7.04
N CYS A 85 -23.62 -7.96 7.23
CA CYS A 85 -22.67 -8.20 6.16
C CYS A 85 -23.29 -9.08 5.07
N THR A 86 -23.30 -8.61 3.83
CA THR A 86 -23.86 -9.35 2.69
C THR A 86 -22.80 -9.79 1.68
N SER A 87 -21.61 -9.19 1.70
CA SER A 87 -20.48 -9.66 0.92
C SER A 87 -19.16 -9.32 1.61
N ALA A 88 -18.33 -10.33 1.82
CA ALA A 88 -16.92 -10.18 2.14
C ALA A 88 -16.13 -10.17 0.84
N ASN A 89 -15.18 -9.24 0.69
CA ASN A 89 -14.21 -9.23 -0.41
C ASN A 89 -14.85 -9.12 -1.82
N SER A 90 -15.74 -8.14 -2.02
CA SER A 90 -16.32 -7.88 -3.35
C SER A 90 -15.39 -7.02 -4.21
N THR A 91 -15.12 -7.46 -5.44
CA THR A 91 -14.42 -6.66 -6.47
C THR A 91 -15.18 -5.40 -6.89
N ALA A 92 -16.48 -5.31 -6.57
CA ALA A 92 -17.29 -4.11 -6.80
C ALA A 92 -17.06 -3.02 -5.74
N TYR A 93 -16.37 -3.34 -4.64
CA TYR A 93 -16.05 -2.36 -3.61
C TYR A 93 -14.78 -1.59 -4.00
N VAL A 94 -14.96 -0.33 -4.38
CA VAL A 94 -13.89 0.51 -4.93
C VAL A 94 -13.55 1.72 -4.05
N THR A 95 -14.30 1.98 -2.97
CA THR A 95 -14.18 3.24 -2.23
C THR A 95 -13.70 3.05 -0.80
N ARG A 96 -12.49 3.56 -0.49
CA ARG A 96 -11.91 3.59 0.87
C ARG A 96 -11.30 4.94 1.23
N GLY A 97 -11.30 5.91 0.31
CA GLY A 97 -10.55 7.14 0.44
C GLY A 97 -9.04 6.92 0.41
N ASN A 98 -8.56 5.89 -0.29
CA ASN A 98 -7.14 5.64 -0.45
C ASN A 98 -6.55 6.64 -1.45
N VAL A 99 -5.41 7.25 -1.12
CA VAL A 99 -4.70 8.15 -2.04
C VAL A 99 -4.10 7.32 -3.18
N THR A 100 -4.72 7.33 -4.35
CA THR A 100 -4.23 6.59 -5.53
C THR A 100 -3.30 7.42 -6.42
N GLY A 101 -3.27 8.74 -6.24
CA GLY A 101 -2.42 9.63 -7.01
C GLY A 101 -1.97 10.85 -6.22
N VAL A 102 -0.72 11.24 -6.42
CA VAL A 102 -0.12 12.46 -5.87
C VAL A 102 0.61 13.16 -7.00
N THR A 103 0.24 14.40 -7.29
CA THR A 103 0.95 15.25 -8.24
C THR A 103 1.61 16.39 -7.48
N ARG A 104 2.92 16.55 -7.66
CA ARG A 104 3.66 17.72 -7.19
C ARG A 104 4.15 18.54 -8.37
N TYR A 105 4.16 19.86 -8.24
CA TYR A 105 4.55 20.75 -9.34
C TYR A 105 5.92 21.37 -9.08
N ALA A 106 6.84 21.25 -10.02
CA ALA A 106 8.14 21.91 -9.96
C ALA A 106 8.00 23.45 -10.03
N ASN A 107 7.02 23.94 -10.76
CA ASN A 107 6.58 25.33 -10.72
C ASN A 107 5.11 25.37 -10.29
N ALA A 108 4.89 25.58 -9.00
CA ALA A 108 3.56 25.60 -8.39
C ALA A 108 2.68 26.74 -8.93
N ALA A 109 3.25 27.92 -9.15
CA ALA A 109 2.49 29.09 -9.58
C ALA A 109 1.91 28.95 -10.99
N ALA A 110 2.71 28.36 -11.89
CA ALA A 110 2.30 28.06 -13.25
C ALA A 110 1.65 26.67 -13.40
N GLN A 111 1.60 25.87 -12.32
CA GLN A 111 1.21 24.45 -12.36
C GLN A 111 1.95 23.67 -13.46
N ALA A 112 3.25 23.92 -13.60
CA ALA A 112 4.10 23.32 -14.62
C ALA A 112 5.13 22.36 -14.01
N GLY A 113 5.62 21.42 -14.82
CA GLY A 113 6.57 20.39 -14.37
C GLY A 113 5.94 19.43 -13.35
N ALA A 114 4.78 18.86 -13.70
CA ALA A 114 4.05 17.92 -12.86
C ALA A 114 4.85 16.61 -12.68
N LEU A 115 5.01 16.20 -11.43
CA LEU A 115 5.62 14.95 -10.99
C LEU A 115 4.50 14.09 -10.40
N ASN A 116 4.10 13.04 -11.12
CA ASN A 116 2.97 12.18 -10.76
C ASN A 116 3.47 10.89 -10.13
N ALA A 117 3.11 10.63 -8.89
CA ALA A 117 3.24 9.31 -8.28
C ALA A 117 1.85 8.68 -8.13
N SER A 118 1.77 7.36 -8.23
CA SER A 118 0.53 6.62 -8.01
C SER A 118 0.74 5.38 -7.15
N SER A 119 -0.32 4.97 -6.46
CA SER A 119 -0.34 3.76 -5.64
C SER A 119 -1.62 2.98 -5.88
N SER A 120 -1.53 1.66 -5.90
CA SER A 120 -2.70 0.77 -5.86
C SER A 120 -2.78 0.07 -4.52
N TYR A 121 -3.99 -0.30 -4.13
CA TYR A 121 -4.28 -0.89 -2.84
C TYR A 121 -5.04 -2.20 -2.99
N ASP A 122 -4.93 -3.09 -2.01
CA ASP A 122 -5.84 -4.22 -1.88
C ASP A 122 -7.08 -3.90 -1.04
N ILE A 123 -8.00 -4.86 -0.99
CA ILE A 123 -9.27 -4.74 -0.28
C ILE A 123 -9.11 -4.61 1.25
N ALA A 124 -7.94 -4.96 1.81
CA ALA A 124 -7.59 -4.71 3.20
C ALA A 124 -7.10 -3.27 3.43
N GLY A 125 -6.67 -2.58 2.37
CA GLY A 125 -6.09 -1.23 2.42
C GLY A 125 -4.56 -1.24 2.39
N ASN A 126 -3.92 -2.37 2.11
CA ASN A 126 -2.48 -2.44 1.95
C ASN A 126 -2.06 -1.88 0.59
N VAL A 127 -0.91 -1.19 0.52
CA VAL A 127 -0.32 -0.77 -0.77
C VAL A 127 0.25 -2.01 -1.47
N VAL A 128 -0.23 -2.32 -2.68
CA VAL A 128 0.25 -3.47 -3.48
C VAL A 128 1.18 -3.08 -4.62
N SER A 129 1.10 -1.83 -5.08
CA SER A 129 2.01 -1.27 -6.06
C SER A 129 2.16 0.23 -5.86
N ALA A 130 3.34 0.74 -6.21
CA ALA A 130 3.62 2.17 -6.24
C ALA A 130 4.46 2.49 -7.47
N THR A 131 4.06 3.52 -8.21
CA THR A 131 4.77 4.04 -9.38
C THR A 131 5.30 5.43 -9.05
N ASP A 132 6.59 5.62 -9.26
CA ASP A 132 7.24 6.91 -9.04
C ASP A 132 7.01 7.91 -10.21
N PRO A 133 7.41 9.18 -10.06
CA PRO A 133 7.31 10.16 -11.15
C PRO A 133 8.14 9.87 -12.40
N LYS A 134 9.06 8.91 -12.36
CA LYS A 134 9.81 8.44 -13.52
C LYS A 134 9.10 7.27 -14.23
N GLY A 135 7.98 6.80 -13.71
CA GLY A 135 7.20 5.70 -14.27
C GLY A 135 7.69 4.31 -13.85
N TYR A 136 8.56 4.22 -12.83
CA TYR A 136 9.05 2.95 -12.33
C TYR A 136 8.12 2.41 -11.24
N THR A 137 7.64 1.17 -11.44
CA THR A 137 6.69 0.53 -10.52
C THR A 137 7.38 -0.52 -9.66
N SER A 138 7.25 -0.38 -8.34
CA SER A 138 7.54 -1.43 -7.36
C SER A 138 6.25 -2.08 -6.87
N GLN A 139 6.32 -3.34 -6.46
CA GLN A 139 5.16 -4.09 -5.95
C GLN A 139 5.47 -4.72 -4.59
N VAL A 140 4.42 -4.87 -3.80
CA VAL A 140 4.42 -5.59 -2.52
C VAL A 140 3.34 -6.65 -2.58
N THR A 141 3.68 -7.89 -2.28
CA THR A 141 2.72 -8.97 -2.13
C THR A 141 2.47 -9.25 -0.66
N TYR A 142 1.21 -9.58 -0.35
CA TYR A 142 0.73 -9.97 0.96
C TYR A 142 0.16 -11.39 0.91
N ALA A 143 0.56 -12.18 -0.10
CA ALA A 143 0.18 -13.57 -0.18
C ALA A 143 0.68 -14.30 1.07
N ASP A 144 -0.20 -15.05 1.73
CA ASP A 144 0.13 -15.78 2.94
C ASP A 144 1.41 -16.60 2.82
N SER A 145 2.35 -16.31 3.73
CA SER A 145 3.65 -16.96 3.81
C SER A 145 4.01 -17.11 5.28
N PHE A 146 3.45 -18.15 5.90
CA PHE A 146 3.59 -18.40 7.33
C PHE A 146 4.25 -19.75 7.63
N CYS A 147 4.85 -19.81 8.82
CA CYS A 147 5.28 -21.02 9.48
C CYS A 147 4.50 -21.24 10.79
N ASN A 148 4.27 -22.51 11.12
CA ASN A 148 3.86 -22.97 12.43
C ASN A 148 4.79 -24.13 12.81
N GLY A 149 5.85 -23.82 13.56
CA GLY A 149 6.89 -24.79 13.91
C GLY A 149 7.54 -25.43 12.68
N PRO A 150 7.41 -26.76 12.47
CA PRO A 150 8.03 -27.46 11.35
C PRO A 150 7.30 -27.26 10.01
N THR A 151 6.10 -26.68 10.02
CA THR A 151 5.30 -26.48 8.80
C THR A 151 5.51 -25.07 8.29
N CYS A 152 5.96 -24.93 7.05
CA CYS A 152 6.27 -23.64 6.43
C CYS A 152 5.78 -23.60 4.98
N GLY A 153 5.57 -22.39 4.47
CA GLY A 153 5.51 -22.08 3.03
C GLY A 153 4.57 -22.97 2.21
N GLY A 154 3.29 -22.61 2.11
CA GLY A 154 2.29 -23.34 1.31
C GLY A 154 1.85 -24.68 1.92
N THR A 155 2.64 -25.28 2.81
CA THR A 155 2.25 -26.47 3.60
C THR A 155 1.39 -26.09 4.82
N TYR A 156 1.52 -24.85 5.27
CA TYR A 156 0.66 -24.22 6.26
C TYR A 156 0.00 -23.01 5.59
N THR A 157 -1.31 -23.09 5.36
CA THR A 157 -2.09 -22.06 4.65
C THR A 157 -3.12 -21.43 5.58
N PRO A 158 -2.69 -20.62 6.57
CA PRO A 158 -3.61 -19.70 7.20
C PRO A 158 -4.08 -18.66 6.15
N ASN A 159 -5.09 -17.89 6.50
CA ASN A 159 -5.71 -16.89 5.66
C ASN A 159 -5.56 -15.50 6.30
N THR A 160 -4.47 -14.80 5.99
CA THR A 160 -4.06 -13.52 6.58
C THR A 160 -3.21 -12.72 5.59
N TYR A 161 -3.74 -11.58 5.16
CA TYR A 161 -3.08 -10.61 4.28
C TYR A 161 -2.47 -9.44 5.05
N ALA A 162 -1.98 -9.70 6.26
CA ALA A 162 -1.54 -8.67 7.20
C ALA A 162 -0.09 -8.24 6.97
N PHE A 163 0.80 -9.19 6.65
CA PHE A 163 2.23 -8.93 6.55
C PHE A 163 2.72 -8.98 5.09
N PRO A 164 3.62 -8.05 4.69
CA PRO A 164 4.30 -8.11 3.39
C PRO A 164 5.13 -9.40 3.26
N SER A 165 4.73 -10.31 2.38
CA SER A 165 5.44 -11.57 2.16
C SER A 165 6.43 -11.51 1.00
N GLY A 166 6.42 -10.43 0.22
CA GLY A 166 7.43 -10.22 -0.79
C GLY A 166 7.36 -8.85 -1.43
N THR A 167 8.46 -8.50 -2.10
CA THR A 167 8.62 -7.24 -2.80
C THR A 167 9.24 -7.48 -4.15
N THR A 168 8.76 -6.77 -5.15
CA THR A 168 9.31 -6.76 -6.51
C THR A 168 9.77 -5.35 -6.84
N SER A 169 11.05 -5.17 -7.14
CA SER A 169 11.59 -3.89 -7.57
C SER A 169 11.08 -3.51 -8.97
N PRO A 170 11.16 -2.23 -9.37
CA PRO A 170 11.20 -1.92 -10.79
C PRO A 170 12.39 -2.62 -11.46
N VAL A 171 12.35 -2.79 -12.77
CA VAL A 171 13.51 -3.27 -13.52
C VAL A 171 14.64 -2.23 -13.40
N PRO A 172 15.79 -2.58 -12.78
CA PRO A 172 16.85 -1.59 -12.49
C PRO A 172 17.43 -0.93 -13.74
N ASP A 173 17.52 -1.66 -14.85
CA ASP A 173 18.10 -1.15 -16.08
C ASP A 173 17.31 -1.50 -17.35
N VAL A 174 16.29 -0.69 -17.65
CA VAL A 174 15.49 -0.78 -18.88
C VAL A 174 16.13 -0.07 -20.09
N SER A 175 17.21 0.70 -19.88
CA SER A 175 18.15 1.32 -20.82
C SER A 175 17.70 2.23 -21.98
N THR A 176 16.51 2.06 -22.55
CA THR A 176 16.16 2.82 -23.76
C THR A 176 15.96 4.32 -23.49
N ALA A 177 15.66 4.69 -22.24
CA ALA A 177 15.40 6.08 -21.85
C ALA A 177 16.64 6.99 -21.81
N TYR A 178 17.86 6.43 -21.76
CA TYR A 178 19.09 7.20 -21.50
C TYR A 178 20.18 6.99 -22.56
N GLY A 179 19.86 6.36 -23.69
CA GLY A 179 20.76 6.25 -24.84
C GLY A 179 21.90 5.23 -24.68
N TYR A 180 21.76 4.26 -23.77
CA TYR A 180 22.69 3.15 -23.60
C TYR A 180 21.94 1.79 -23.69
N PRO A 181 22.61 0.63 -23.87
CA PRO A 181 21.95 -0.68 -23.98
C PRO A 181 21.44 -1.29 -22.66
N ALA A 182 20.43 -2.16 -22.74
CA ALA A 182 19.81 -2.84 -21.59
C ALA A 182 20.83 -3.64 -20.79
N GLY A 183 20.87 -3.42 -19.48
CA GLY A 183 21.73 -4.14 -18.56
C GLY A 183 23.17 -3.66 -18.50
N THR A 184 23.46 -2.44 -18.96
CA THR A 184 24.80 -1.84 -18.85
C THR A 184 25.18 -1.56 -17.39
N PHE A 185 24.21 -1.16 -16.56
CA PHE A 185 24.46 -0.73 -15.17
C PHE A 185 23.68 -1.53 -14.12
N GLY A 186 22.85 -2.49 -14.54
CA GLY A 186 22.01 -3.27 -13.64
C GLY A 186 21.36 -4.47 -14.31
N THR A 187 20.42 -5.10 -13.61
CA THR A 187 19.65 -6.21 -14.18
C THR A 187 18.57 -5.71 -15.13
N THR A 188 18.30 -6.48 -16.17
CA THR A 188 17.20 -6.25 -17.13
C THR A 188 15.87 -6.87 -16.68
N PHE A 189 15.86 -7.44 -15.48
CA PHE A 189 14.70 -8.03 -14.84
C PHE A 189 14.53 -7.45 -13.43
N ALA A 190 13.29 -7.50 -12.94
CA ALA A 190 12.95 -7.06 -11.61
C ALA A 190 13.58 -7.97 -10.55
N LEU A 191 14.01 -7.38 -9.44
CA LEU A 191 14.54 -8.11 -8.30
C LEU A 191 13.41 -8.44 -7.34
N THR A 192 13.37 -9.67 -6.85
CA THR A 192 12.32 -10.15 -5.95
C THR A 192 12.90 -10.63 -4.64
N SER A 193 12.29 -10.29 -3.52
CA SER A 193 12.59 -10.87 -2.22
C SER A 193 11.32 -11.33 -1.53
N SER A 194 11.43 -12.31 -0.65
CA SER A 194 10.30 -12.86 0.11
C SER A 194 10.62 -13.02 1.58
N THR A 195 9.57 -12.99 2.39
CA THR A 195 9.62 -13.17 3.84
C THR A 195 8.60 -14.22 4.24
N VAL A 196 8.98 -15.08 5.17
CA VAL A 196 8.09 -16.03 5.84
C VAL A 196 8.01 -15.61 7.31
N TYR A 197 6.81 -15.59 7.86
CA TYR A 197 6.57 -15.19 9.25
C TYR A 197 6.15 -16.37 10.11
N ASP A 198 6.49 -16.37 11.39
CA ASP A 198 5.85 -17.23 12.36
C ASP A 198 4.41 -16.77 12.60
N PHE A 199 3.45 -17.68 12.50
CA PHE A 199 2.02 -17.34 12.54
C PHE A 199 1.56 -16.82 13.90
N TYR A 200 2.10 -17.34 15.00
CA TYR A 200 1.64 -16.98 16.33
C TYR A 200 2.23 -15.67 16.83
N THR A 201 3.46 -15.38 16.42
CA THR A 201 4.22 -14.23 16.93
C THR A 201 4.32 -13.08 15.91
N GLY A 202 4.14 -13.37 14.61
CA GLY A 202 4.38 -12.42 13.53
C GLY A 202 5.86 -12.09 13.32
N LEU A 203 6.77 -12.83 13.96
CA LEU A 203 8.22 -12.65 13.79
C LEU A 203 8.68 -13.23 12.46
N VAL A 204 9.76 -12.67 11.91
CA VAL A 204 10.32 -13.17 10.64
C VAL A 204 10.96 -14.52 10.88
N TYR A 205 10.42 -15.58 10.29
CA TYR A 205 11.00 -16.91 10.34
C TYR A 205 12.17 -17.04 9.34
N SER A 206 11.97 -16.58 8.11
CA SER A 206 13.00 -16.58 7.09
C SER A 206 12.81 -15.46 6.08
N ALA A 207 13.89 -15.07 5.42
CA ALA A 207 13.88 -14.11 4.33
C ALA A 207 14.76 -14.61 3.19
N THR A 208 14.25 -14.53 1.96
CA THR A 208 14.98 -14.86 0.74
C THR A 208 15.23 -13.59 -0.06
N ASP A 209 16.49 -13.32 -0.37
CA ASP A 209 16.89 -12.13 -1.14
C ASP A 209 16.75 -12.34 -2.66
N ALA A 210 17.08 -11.30 -3.43
CA ALA A 210 17.04 -11.32 -4.90
C ALA A 210 18.04 -12.27 -5.56
N ASN A 211 19.01 -12.80 -4.81
CA ASN A 211 19.96 -13.81 -5.26
C ASN A 211 19.51 -15.23 -4.89
N ASN A 212 18.27 -15.40 -4.42
CA ASN A 212 17.73 -16.65 -3.90
C ASN A 212 18.54 -17.19 -2.70
N LYS A 213 19.06 -16.30 -1.86
CA LYS A 213 19.75 -16.66 -0.62
C LYS A 213 18.80 -16.49 0.55
N THR A 214 18.54 -17.59 1.23
CA THR A 214 17.64 -17.63 2.38
C THR A 214 18.41 -17.52 3.69
N THR A 215 18.01 -16.59 4.53
CA THR A 215 18.45 -16.49 5.94
C THR A 215 17.29 -16.91 6.83
N THR A 216 17.54 -17.70 7.87
CA THR A 216 16.55 -18.09 8.87
C THR A 216 16.87 -17.50 10.24
N PHE A 217 15.83 -17.28 11.03
CA PHE A 217 15.94 -16.70 12.37
C PHE A 217 15.31 -17.63 13.40
N GLU A 218 15.94 -17.74 14.56
CA GLU A 218 15.47 -18.54 15.69
C GLU A 218 15.09 -17.65 16.87
N TYR A 219 14.00 -18.03 17.55
CA TYR A 219 13.43 -17.34 18.70
C TYR A 219 13.07 -18.35 19.79
N ASN A 220 14.06 -19.11 20.28
CA ASN A 220 13.84 -20.26 21.15
C ASN A 220 13.88 -19.93 22.65
N ASP A 221 13.59 -18.69 23.04
CA ASP A 221 13.46 -18.29 24.43
C ASP A 221 12.02 -17.91 24.80
N LEU A 222 11.74 -17.80 26.11
CA LEU A 222 10.40 -17.53 26.63
C LEU A 222 9.86 -16.14 26.27
N LEU A 223 10.70 -15.26 25.75
CA LEU A 223 10.36 -13.88 25.42
C LEU A 223 10.32 -13.65 23.90
N ASN A 224 10.46 -14.71 23.10
CA ASN A 224 10.59 -14.67 21.64
C ASN A 224 11.65 -13.66 21.15
N ARG A 225 12.77 -13.54 21.86
CA ARG A 225 13.90 -12.73 21.42
C ARG A 225 14.72 -13.49 20.39
N PRO A 226 15.38 -12.81 19.43
CA PRO A 226 16.29 -13.48 18.50
C PRO A 226 17.40 -14.20 19.28
N THR A 227 17.56 -15.49 19.04
CA THR A 227 18.61 -16.31 19.68
C THR A 227 19.63 -16.82 18.67
N ALA A 228 19.27 -16.93 17.39
CA ALA A 228 20.23 -17.18 16.33
C ALA A 228 19.76 -16.65 14.97
N GLN A 229 20.75 -16.43 14.11
CA GLN A 229 20.60 -16.22 12.69
C GLN A 229 21.43 -17.26 11.94
N VAL A 230 20.82 -17.91 10.94
CA VAL A 230 21.52 -18.85 10.05
C VAL A 230 21.50 -18.28 8.64
N SER A 231 22.68 -17.98 8.12
CA SER A 231 22.89 -17.42 6.79
C SER A 231 22.75 -18.51 5.72
N ALA A 232 22.61 -18.11 4.45
CA ALA A 232 22.39 -19.03 3.33
C ALA A 232 23.53 -20.03 3.06
N ASP A 233 24.71 -19.78 3.62
CA ASP A 233 25.87 -20.67 3.60
C ASP A 233 25.95 -21.60 4.83
N ASN A 234 24.90 -21.62 5.65
CA ASN A 234 24.81 -22.27 6.96
C ASN A 234 25.71 -21.64 8.05
N GLY A 235 26.26 -20.44 7.82
CA GLY A 235 26.92 -19.67 8.86
C GLY A 235 25.94 -19.28 9.95
N ARG A 236 26.18 -19.75 11.18
CA ARG A 236 25.34 -19.48 12.35
C ARG A 236 25.95 -18.40 13.23
N THR A 237 25.13 -17.44 13.64
CA THR A 237 25.45 -16.44 14.67
C THR A 237 24.46 -16.55 15.80
N ASP A 238 24.92 -16.91 16.99
CA ASP A 238 24.09 -16.95 18.20
C ASP A 238 24.09 -15.56 18.88
N VAL A 239 22.94 -15.17 19.41
CA VAL A 239 22.72 -13.91 20.12
C VAL A 239 22.38 -14.24 21.58
N GLN A 240 23.19 -13.73 22.52
CA GLN A 240 22.99 -13.93 23.97
C GLN A 240 22.32 -12.73 24.63
#